data_AF-A0A6C0ERE3-F1
#
_entry.id   AF-A0A6C0ERE3-F1
#
_cell.length_a   1.000
_cell.length_b   1.000
_cell.length_c   1.000
_cell.angle_alpha   90.00
_cell.angle_beta   90.00
_cell.angle_gamma   90.00
#
_symmetry.space_group_name_H-M   'P 1'
#
loop_
_entity.id
_entity.type
_entity.pdbx_description
1 polymer ?
#
loop_
_entity_poly.entity_id
_entity_poly.type
_entity_poly.pdbx_seq_one_letter_code
_entity_poly.pdbx_strand_id
1 'polypeptide(L)'
;MFSLLRKGLIYKNISSDIVEHDLDIDADQWSYDEKDVYRGSIDSEYLEHKLNVYWLYDDNSKRIGLAEHEIDEPEVFKALWFRENPYAMLYQDDTWKSTETTLWSKLSNEAYQDCLENDFTTVSDLALSSGTLLMTPELLINKPDLYSCEKCGKKSLMAKNCCSQALVSILDFSQFSILFLDDNFVIYEKLTPQCDAFEQEQLEEQPELPDQKELMDEQTLQTHSQ
;
A
#
# COMPACT_ATOMS: atom_id res chain seq x y z
N MET A 1 4.97 -1.98 -5.49
CA MET A 1 3.65 -2.62 -5.69
C MET A 1 3.37 -3.52 -4.50
N PHE A 2 2.18 -3.46 -3.89
CA PHE A 2 1.82 -4.30 -2.75
C PHE A 2 1.43 -5.71 -3.20
N SER A 3 1.92 -6.74 -2.51
CA SER A 3 1.45 -8.11 -2.70
C SER A 3 -0.01 -8.26 -2.28
N LEU A 4 -0.77 -9.07 -3.02
CA LEU A 4 -2.16 -9.42 -2.70
C LEU A 4 -2.23 -10.70 -1.85
N LEU A 5 -1.26 -11.60 -1.97
CA LEU A 5 -1.18 -12.85 -1.21
C LEU A 5 -0.38 -12.74 0.11
N ARG A 6 0.47 -11.72 0.25
CA ARG A 6 1.29 -11.49 1.46
C ARG A 6 1.15 -10.07 1.97
N LYS A 7 0.41 -9.92 3.06
CA LYS A 7 0.24 -8.63 3.75
C LYS A 7 1.60 -8.05 4.16
N GLY A 8 1.85 -6.81 3.74
CA GLY A 8 3.06 -6.07 4.10
C GLY A 8 4.26 -6.31 3.17
N LEU A 9 4.18 -7.24 2.21
CA LEU A 9 5.21 -7.42 1.19
C LEU A 9 5.08 -6.35 0.09
N ILE A 10 6.20 -5.76 -0.31
CA ILE A 10 6.27 -4.71 -1.33
C ILE A 10 7.33 -5.09 -2.37
N TYR A 11 6.92 -5.17 -3.63
CA TYR A 11 7.82 -5.30 -4.77
C TYR A 11 8.40 -3.92 -5.12
N LYS A 12 9.73 -3.77 -4.95
CA LYS A 12 10.46 -2.50 -5.12
C LYS A 12 11.11 -2.37 -6.50
N ASN A 13 11.62 -3.46 -7.07
CA ASN A 13 12.22 -3.45 -8.41
C ASN A 13 11.14 -3.62 -9.48
N ILE A 14 10.49 -2.52 -9.86
CA ILE A 14 9.39 -2.45 -10.85
C ILE A 14 9.83 -1.82 -12.19
N SER A 15 11.12 -1.84 -12.51
CA SER A 15 11.62 -1.39 -13.83
C SER A 15 11.01 -2.22 -14.98
N SER A 16 10.86 -1.64 -16.17
CA SER A 16 10.47 -2.38 -17.37
C SER A 16 11.55 -3.35 -17.90
N ASP A 17 12.75 -3.31 -17.35
CA ASP A 17 13.88 -4.11 -17.83
C ASP A 17 13.78 -5.57 -17.37
N ILE A 18 14.43 -6.45 -18.14
CA ILE A 18 14.59 -7.87 -17.78
C ILE A 18 15.49 -7.97 -16.55
N VAL A 19 15.10 -8.80 -15.60
CA VAL A 19 15.90 -9.05 -14.39
C VAL A 19 17.07 -9.95 -14.74
N GLU A 20 18.19 -9.78 -14.03
CA GLU A 20 19.44 -10.47 -14.37
C GLU A 20 19.31 -12.00 -14.47
N HIS A 21 18.48 -12.60 -13.60
CA HIS A 21 18.29 -14.05 -13.57
C HIS A 21 17.44 -14.58 -14.74
N ASP A 22 16.75 -13.72 -15.49
CA ASP A 22 15.91 -14.10 -16.64
C ASP A 22 16.54 -13.76 -18.01
N LEU A 23 17.74 -13.16 -18.04
CA LEU A 23 18.37 -12.70 -19.30
C LEU A 23 18.64 -13.81 -20.32
N ASP A 24 18.99 -15.01 -19.84
CA ASP A 24 19.39 -16.15 -20.68
C ASP A 24 18.32 -17.26 -20.69
N ILE A 25 17.08 -16.93 -20.34
CA ILE A 25 15.99 -17.89 -20.22
C ILE A 25 15.07 -17.83 -21.44
N ASP A 26 14.88 -18.99 -22.08
CA ASP A 26 13.79 -19.17 -23.03
C ASP A 26 12.47 -19.25 -22.26
N ALA A 27 11.76 -18.13 -22.21
CA ALA A 27 10.51 -18.00 -21.46
C ALA A 27 9.33 -18.65 -22.20
N ASP A 28 8.58 -19.48 -21.48
CA ASP A 28 7.32 -20.04 -21.98
C ASP A 28 6.23 -18.98 -22.03
N GLN A 29 5.28 -19.14 -22.94
CA GLN A 29 4.06 -18.32 -22.99
C GLN A 29 3.01 -18.85 -22.00
N TRP A 30 2.42 -17.94 -21.24
CA TRP A 30 1.39 -18.19 -20.23
C TRP A 30 0.24 -17.21 -20.40
N SER A 31 -0.94 -17.55 -19.89
CA SER A 31 -2.10 -16.65 -19.87
C SER A 31 -2.49 -16.34 -18.43
N TYR A 32 -2.40 -15.06 -18.05
CA TYR A 32 -2.81 -14.54 -16.73
C TYR A 32 -3.86 -13.46 -16.93
N ASP A 33 -5.00 -13.54 -16.24
CA ASP A 33 -6.12 -12.60 -16.39
C ASP A 33 -6.51 -12.33 -17.87
N GLU A 34 -6.55 -13.40 -18.68
CA GLU A 34 -6.83 -13.34 -20.14
C GLU A 34 -5.79 -12.59 -20.98
N LYS A 35 -4.62 -12.28 -20.40
CA LYS A 35 -3.47 -11.70 -21.10
C LYS A 35 -2.40 -12.76 -21.32
N ASP A 36 -2.02 -12.93 -22.57
CA ASP A 36 -0.90 -13.78 -22.93
C ASP A 36 0.41 -13.02 -22.71
N VAL A 37 1.34 -13.67 -22.01
CA VAL A 37 2.62 -13.10 -21.57
C VAL A 37 3.71 -14.16 -21.60
N TYR A 38 4.97 -13.74 -21.65
CA TYR A 38 6.09 -14.65 -21.38
C TYR A 38 6.43 -14.61 -19.90
N ARG A 39 6.58 -15.79 -19.31
CA ARG A 39 6.86 -15.92 -17.88
C ARG A 39 8.35 -16.24 -17.69
N GLY A 40 9.01 -15.44 -16.87
CA GLY A 40 10.37 -15.70 -16.41
C GLY A 40 10.47 -16.92 -15.49
N SER A 41 11.63 -17.07 -14.88
CA SER A 41 11.87 -18.09 -13.86
C SER A 41 11.39 -17.64 -12.48
N ILE A 42 11.53 -18.53 -11.48
CA ILE A 42 11.19 -18.19 -10.10
C ILE A 42 12.22 -17.20 -9.58
N ASP A 43 11.76 -16.06 -9.10
CA ASP A 43 12.60 -15.13 -8.38
C ASP A 43 12.85 -15.64 -6.96
N SER A 44 14.08 -16.11 -6.73
CA SER A 44 14.51 -16.69 -5.46
C SER A 44 14.46 -15.71 -4.27
N GLU A 45 14.42 -14.38 -4.53
CA GLU A 45 14.29 -13.35 -3.49
C GLU A 45 13.01 -13.55 -2.66
N TYR A 46 11.94 -14.06 -3.27
CA TYR A 46 10.62 -14.16 -2.63
C TYR A 46 10.31 -15.53 -2.02
N LEU A 47 11.23 -16.49 -2.11
CA LEU A 47 11.04 -17.82 -1.52
C LEU A 47 10.92 -17.78 0.01
N GLU A 48 11.63 -16.85 0.67
CA GLU A 48 11.51 -16.67 2.13
C GLU A 48 10.12 -16.18 2.56
N HIS A 49 9.39 -15.55 1.65
CA HIS A 49 8.01 -15.12 1.85
C HIS A 49 6.99 -16.21 1.51
N LYS A 50 7.45 -17.45 1.25
CA LYS A 50 6.62 -18.59 0.83
C LYS A 50 5.80 -18.28 -0.42
N LEU A 51 6.40 -17.59 -1.38
CA LEU A 51 5.79 -17.30 -2.68
C LEU A 51 6.70 -17.78 -3.80
N ASN A 52 6.11 -18.34 -4.85
CA ASN A 52 6.77 -18.44 -6.15
C ASN A 52 6.39 -17.19 -6.94
N VAL A 53 7.32 -16.27 -7.09
CA VAL A 53 7.14 -15.03 -7.87
C VAL A 53 7.78 -15.21 -9.23
N TYR A 54 7.03 -14.88 -10.28
CA TYR A 54 7.49 -14.90 -11.67
C TYR A 54 7.31 -13.54 -12.30
N TRP A 55 8.35 -13.00 -12.92
CA TRP A 55 8.23 -11.78 -13.70
C TRP A 55 7.56 -12.06 -15.05
N LEU A 56 6.68 -11.14 -15.48
CA LEU A 56 5.89 -11.28 -16.71
C LEU A 56 6.34 -10.26 -17.75
N TYR A 57 6.51 -10.74 -18.99
CA TYR A 57 7.07 -10.00 -20.11
C TYR A 57 6.11 -9.96 -21.30
N ASP A 58 6.16 -8.87 -22.05
CA ASP A 58 5.49 -8.75 -23.36
C ASP A 58 6.35 -9.31 -24.51
N ASP A 59 5.81 -9.27 -25.73
CA ASP A 59 6.52 -9.70 -26.96
C ASP A 59 7.79 -8.87 -27.28
N ASN A 60 7.98 -7.73 -26.63
CA ASN A 60 9.14 -6.86 -26.81
C ASN A 60 10.18 -7.05 -25.69
N SER A 61 10.04 -8.12 -24.89
CA SER A 61 10.87 -8.41 -23.73
C SER A 61 10.84 -7.29 -22.68
N LYS A 62 9.73 -6.54 -22.58
CA LYS A 62 9.49 -5.56 -21.53
C LYS A 62 8.71 -6.20 -20.41
N ARG A 63 9.19 -5.97 -19.18
CA ARG A 63 8.49 -6.40 -17.98
C ARG A 63 7.23 -5.56 -17.80
N ILE A 64 6.11 -6.24 -17.65
CA ILE A 64 4.77 -5.63 -17.58
C ILE A 64 4.02 -6.01 -16.30
N GLY A 65 4.59 -6.88 -15.48
CA GLY A 65 3.98 -7.31 -14.23
C GLY A 65 4.72 -8.47 -13.57
N LEU A 66 4.06 -9.10 -12.61
CA LEU A 66 4.49 -10.32 -11.96
C LEU A 66 3.28 -11.22 -11.64
N ALA A 67 3.51 -12.51 -11.57
CA ALA A 67 2.57 -13.46 -10.98
C ALA A 67 3.13 -13.95 -9.65
N GLU A 68 2.33 -13.85 -8.59
CA GLU A 68 2.63 -14.46 -7.30
C GLU A 68 1.78 -15.71 -7.12
N HIS A 69 2.42 -16.81 -6.77
CA HIS A 69 1.78 -18.09 -6.49
C HIS A 69 2.10 -18.52 -5.06
N GLU A 70 1.12 -19.11 -4.38
CA GLU A 70 1.37 -19.82 -3.12
C GLU A 70 2.38 -20.96 -3.35
N ILE A 71 3.38 -21.09 -2.47
CA ILE A 71 4.40 -22.12 -2.65
C ILE A 71 3.85 -23.53 -2.44
N ASP A 72 2.91 -23.67 -1.50
CA ASP A 72 2.30 -24.94 -1.11
C ASP A 72 1.09 -25.31 -1.99
N GLU A 73 0.44 -24.31 -2.60
CA GLU A 73 -0.73 -24.45 -3.48
C GLU A 73 -0.54 -23.61 -4.77
N PRO A 74 0.35 -24.00 -5.70
CA PRO A 74 0.71 -23.18 -6.86
C PRO A 74 -0.44 -22.81 -7.80
N GLU A 75 -1.58 -23.46 -7.72
CA GLU A 75 -2.82 -23.09 -8.41
C GLU A 75 -3.45 -21.80 -7.87
N VAL A 76 -3.15 -21.42 -6.63
CA VAL A 76 -3.58 -20.15 -6.03
C VAL A 76 -2.59 -19.08 -6.44
N PHE A 77 -3.02 -18.21 -7.35
CA PHE A 77 -2.18 -17.13 -7.85
C PHE A 77 -2.92 -15.80 -7.99
N LYS A 78 -2.11 -14.74 -8.03
CA LYS A 78 -2.54 -13.40 -8.43
C LYS A 78 -1.52 -12.84 -9.42
N ALA A 79 -2.02 -12.25 -10.50
CA ALA A 79 -1.20 -11.43 -11.38
C ALA A 79 -1.33 -9.97 -10.97
N LEU A 80 -0.19 -9.29 -10.94
CA LEU A 80 -0.09 -7.89 -10.62
C LEU A 80 0.59 -7.18 -11.79
N TRP A 81 -0.01 -6.09 -12.25
CA TRP A 81 0.34 -5.45 -13.49
C TRP A 81 0.98 -4.08 -13.24
N PHE A 82 1.95 -3.71 -14.08
CA PHE A 82 2.49 -2.37 -14.09
C PHE A 82 1.44 -1.39 -14.62
N ARG A 83 1.36 -0.22 -13.99
CA ARG A 83 0.37 0.81 -14.30
C ARG A 83 1.06 2.17 -14.27
N GLU A 84 0.65 3.10 -15.10
CA GLU A 84 1.27 4.43 -15.14
C GLU A 84 0.96 5.23 -13.86
N ASN A 85 -0.26 5.13 -13.34
CA ASN A 85 -0.64 5.80 -12.10
C ASN A 85 0.08 5.13 -10.91
N PRO A 86 0.87 5.86 -10.11
CA PRO A 86 1.69 5.30 -9.04
C PRO A 86 0.84 4.64 -7.94
N TYR A 87 -0.32 5.20 -7.62
CA TYR A 87 -1.23 4.63 -6.63
C TYR A 87 -1.99 3.44 -7.16
N ALA A 88 -2.43 3.49 -8.42
CA ALA A 88 -3.01 2.32 -9.08
C ALA A 88 -2.01 1.16 -9.11
N MET A 89 -0.75 1.45 -9.43
CA MET A 89 0.33 0.47 -9.46
C MET A 89 0.62 -0.10 -8.06
N LEU A 90 0.68 0.76 -7.03
CA LEU A 90 0.92 0.33 -5.66
C LEU A 90 -0.20 -0.57 -5.14
N TYR A 91 -1.46 -0.15 -5.28
CA TYR A 91 -2.63 -0.85 -4.73
C TYR A 91 -3.24 -1.90 -5.66
N GLN A 92 -2.74 -2.01 -6.90
CA GLN A 92 -3.34 -2.85 -7.95
C GLN A 92 -4.81 -2.53 -8.25
N ASP A 93 -5.15 -1.24 -8.21
CA ASP A 93 -6.52 -0.74 -8.29
C ASP A 93 -6.66 0.42 -9.30
N ASP A 94 -7.39 0.18 -10.40
CA ASP A 94 -7.57 1.15 -11.49
C ASP A 94 -8.55 2.28 -11.20
N THR A 95 -9.21 2.25 -10.04
CA THR A 95 -10.11 3.33 -9.60
C THR A 95 -9.36 4.59 -9.19
N TRP A 96 -8.04 4.50 -8.97
CA TRP A 96 -7.18 5.66 -8.76
C TRP A 96 -7.01 6.46 -10.05
N LYS A 97 -7.23 7.77 -9.98
CA LYS A 97 -7.05 8.70 -11.10
C LYS A 97 -6.23 9.91 -10.70
N SER A 98 -5.46 10.42 -11.65
CA SER A 98 -4.89 11.75 -11.56
C SER A 98 -6.02 12.76 -11.71
N THR A 99 -5.99 13.80 -10.90
CA THR A 99 -6.88 14.96 -11.05
C THR A 99 -6.36 15.95 -12.10
N GLU A 100 -5.16 15.73 -12.64
CA GLU A 100 -4.41 16.66 -13.50
C GLU A 100 -4.10 18.02 -12.84
N THR A 101 -4.43 18.16 -11.55
CA THR A 101 -4.18 19.36 -10.76
C THR A 101 -3.03 19.13 -9.79
N THR A 102 -2.23 20.17 -9.55
CA THR A 102 -1.14 20.11 -8.59
C THR A 102 -1.56 20.66 -7.24
N LEU A 103 -0.85 20.27 -6.17
CA LEU A 103 -0.98 20.88 -4.85
C LEU A 103 -0.96 22.42 -4.92
N TRP A 104 -0.06 22.95 -5.73
CA TRP A 104 0.15 24.39 -5.90
C TRP A 104 -1.10 25.12 -6.40
N SER A 105 -1.88 24.47 -7.27
CA SER A 105 -3.13 25.04 -7.79
C SER A 105 -4.24 25.16 -6.73
N LYS A 106 -4.12 24.44 -5.61
CA LYS A 106 -5.08 24.45 -4.50
C LYS A 106 -4.73 25.49 -3.42
N LEU A 107 -3.50 26.00 -3.41
CA LEU A 107 -3.04 26.97 -2.42
C LEU A 107 -3.56 28.38 -2.75
N SER A 108 -3.81 29.19 -1.72
CA SER A 108 -3.97 30.63 -1.94
C SER A 108 -2.64 31.24 -2.39
N ASN A 109 -2.70 32.43 -2.99
CA ASN A 109 -1.48 33.13 -3.42
C ASN A 109 -0.53 33.38 -2.23
N GLU A 110 -1.08 33.75 -1.07
CA GLU A 110 -0.32 33.99 0.15
C GLU A 110 0.39 32.71 0.61
N ALA A 111 -0.36 31.60 0.71
CA ALA A 111 0.21 30.32 1.11
C ALA A 111 1.29 29.82 0.12
N TYR A 112 1.09 30.04 -1.18
CA TYR A 112 2.08 29.70 -2.19
C TYR A 112 3.37 30.53 -2.04
N GLN A 113 3.26 31.84 -1.81
CA GLN A 113 4.43 32.71 -1.58
C GLN A 113 5.19 32.31 -0.31
N ASP A 114 4.49 32.01 0.79
CA ASP A 114 5.12 31.55 2.03
C ASP A 114 5.92 30.25 1.82
N CYS A 115 5.39 29.33 0.98
CA CYS A 115 6.09 28.11 0.62
C CYS A 115 7.32 28.40 -0.26
N LEU A 116 7.18 29.32 -1.22
CA LEU A 116 8.27 29.73 -2.12
C LEU A 116 9.43 30.39 -1.36
N GLU A 117 9.15 31.24 -0.37
CA GLU A 117 10.18 31.88 0.47
C GLU A 117 11.03 30.86 1.24
N ASN A 118 10.48 29.69 1.53
CA ASN A 118 11.14 28.59 2.24
C ASN A 118 11.60 27.45 1.31
N ASP A 119 11.68 27.72 -0.01
CA ASP A 119 12.07 26.74 -1.04
C ASP A 119 11.27 25.43 -0.95
N PHE A 120 9.97 25.54 -0.62
CA PHE A 120 9.02 24.44 -0.43
C PHE A 120 9.38 23.41 0.64
N THR A 121 10.45 23.61 1.40
CA THR A 121 10.96 22.64 2.38
C THR A 121 10.04 22.42 3.58
N THR A 122 9.14 23.36 3.84
CA THR A 122 8.23 23.37 5.00
C THR A 122 6.80 22.95 4.65
N VAL A 123 6.49 22.69 3.38
CA VAL A 123 5.12 22.40 2.90
C VAL A 123 4.49 21.24 3.65
N SER A 124 5.23 20.14 3.83
CA SER A 124 4.74 18.96 4.56
C SER A 124 4.49 19.26 6.04
N ASP A 125 5.36 20.04 6.69
CA ASP A 125 5.20 20.39 8.11
C ASP A 125 4.00 21.33 8.33
N LEU A 126 3.80 22.27 7.40
CA LEU A 126 2.65 23.18 7.40
C LEU A 126 1.34 22.42 7.21
N ALA A 127 1.29 21.50 6.25
CA ALA A 127 0.14 20.64 6.02
C ALA A 127 -0.16 19.76 7.25
N LEU A 128 0.85 19.12 7.84
CA LEU A 128 0.68 18.31 9.04
C LEU A 128 0.12 19.12 10.21
N SER A 129 0.61 20.34 10.37
CA SER A 129 0.16 21.24 11.44
C SER A 129 -1.28 21.72 11.22
N SER A 130 -1.77 21.74 9.97
CA SER A 130 -3.17 22.02 9.64
C SER A 130 -4.09 20.78 9.68
N GLY A 131 -3.54 19.61 10.02
CA GLY A 131 -4.29 18.35 10.08
C GLY A 131 -4.39 17.61 8.74
N THR A 132 -3.62 18.03 7.72
CA THR A 132 -3.54 17.34 6.43
C THR A 132 -2.23 16.57 6.29
N LEU A 133 -2.29 15.29 5.93
CA LEU A 133 -1.12 14.50 5.59
C LEU A 133 -0.96 14.47 4.07
N LEU A 134 0.15 15.04 3.58
CA LEU A 134 0.56 14.89 2.19
C LEU A 134 1.16 13.51 2.03
N MET A 135 0.44 12.60 1.39
CA MET A 135 0.85 11.23 1.18
C MET A 135 1.53 11.11 -0.17
N THR A 136 2.73 10.54 -0.21
CA THR A 136 3.45 10.18 -1.44
C THR A 136 3.60 8.67 -1.53
N PRO A 137 3.89 8.10 -2.72
CA PRO A 137 4.20 6.68 -2.85
C PRO A 137 5.32 6.23 -1.89
N GLU A 138 6.36 7.05 -1.75
CA GLU A 138 7.48 6.77 -0.86
C GLU A 138 7.06 6.71 0.62
N LEU A 139 6.17 7.59 1.07
CA LEU A 139 5.65 7.57 2.44
C LEU A 139 4.79 6.34 2.75
N LEU A 140 4.11 5.78 1.74
CA LEU A 140 3.36 4.54 1.87
C LEU A 140 4.28 3.32 1.98
N ILE A 141 5.37 3.31 1.21
CA ILE A 141 6.35 2.23 1.20
C ILE A 141 7.19 2.26 2.48
N ASN A 142 7.69 3.45 2.83
CA ASN A 142 8.59 3.70 3.95
C ASN A 142 7.91 4.63 4.94
N LYS A 143 7.02 4.04 5.75
CA LYS A 143 6.25 4.77 6.75
C LYS A 143 7.17 5.47 7.77
N PRO A 144 7.18 6.81 7.85
CA PRO A 144 8.05 7.52 8.78
C PRO A 144 7.43 7.61 10.18
N ASP A 145 8.27 8.02 11.13
CA ASP A 145 7.82 8.49 12.44
C ASP A 145 7.25 9.91 12.37
N LEU A 146 6.32 10.21 13.28
CA LEU A 146 5.77 11.53 13.49
C LEU A 146 6.43 12.20 14.70
N TYR A 147 6.97 13.40 14.48
CA TYR A 147 7.56 14.24 15.52
C TYR A 147 6.59 15.36 15.87
N SER A 148 6.09 15.37 17.11
CA SER A 148 5.10 16.36 17.58
C SER A 148 5.58 17.11 18.81
N CYS A 149 5.51 18.44 18.80
CA CYS A 149 5.83 19.27 19.95
C CYS A 149 4.55 19.78 20.63
N GLU A 150 4.27 19.32 21.85
CA GLU A 150 3.08 19.72 22.60
C GLU A 150 3.08 21.21 22.99
N LYS A 151 4.26 21.84 23.09
CA LYS A 151 4.39 23.23 23.52
C LYS A 151 4.04 24.24 22.43
N CYS A 152 4.46 23.98 21.19
CA CYS A 152 4.24 24.90 20.07
C CYS A 152 3.26 24.35 19.02
N GLY A 153 2.79 23.11 19.18
CA GLY A 153 1.88 22.45 18.24
C GLY A 153 2.51 21.99 16.93
N LYS A 154 3.81 22.22 16.72
CA LYS A 154 4.51 21.87 15.47
C LYS A 154 4.57 20.35 15.29
N LYS A 155 4.26 19.90 14.07
CA LYS A 155 4.41 18.50 13.63
C LYS A 155 5.37 18.41 12.45
N SER A 156 6.14 17.33 12.36
CA SER A 156 7.01 17.04 11.22
C SER A 156 7.25 15.54 11.06
N LEU A 157 7.57 15.13 9.83
CA LEU A 157 8.09 13.78 9.53
C LEU A 157 9.62 13.71 9.61
N MET A 158 10.29 14.85 9.89
CA MET A 158 11.74 14.94 10.04
C MET A 158 12.10 15.47 11.43
N ALA A 159 12.92 14.70 12.17
CA ALA A 159 13.38 15.10 13.51
C ALA A 159 13.98 16.51 13.54
N LYS A 160 14.82 16.84 12.54
CA LYS A 160 15.54 18.12 12.44
C LYS A 160 14.62 19.35 12.28
N ASN A 161 13.39 19.13 11.81
CA ASN A 161 12.44 20.21 11.58
C ASN A 161 11.55 20.49 12.80
N CYS A 162 11.60 19.63 13.83
CA CYS A 162 10.82 19.81 15.05
C CYS A 162 11.67 20.35 16.21
N CYS A 163 11.00 20.74 17.31
CA CYS A 163 11.69 21.17 18.52
C CYS A 163 12.49 20.00 19.12
N SER A 164 13.59 20.30 19.81
CA SER A 164 14.43 19.28 20.46
C SER A 164 13.72 18.44 21.54
N GLN A 165 12.56 18.90 22.02
CA GLN A 165 11.71 18.21 23.00
C GLN A 165 10.48 17.54 22.36
N ALA A 166 10.47 17.38 21.03
CA ALA A 166 9.37 16.74 20.34
C ALA A 166 9.25 15.26 20.75
N LEU A 167 8.01 14.81 20.93
CA LEU A 167 7.69 13.41 21.12
C LEU A 167 7.72 12.71 19.76
N VAL A 168 8.17 11.46 19.75
CA VAL A 168 8.20 10.59 18.58
C VAL A 168 7.11 9.54 18.72
N SER A 169 6.27 9.40 17.71
CA SER A 169 5.22 8.39 17.66
C SER A 169 5.16 7.75 16.27
N ILE A 170 4.64 6.53 16.19
CA ILE A 170 4.31 5.91 14.90
C ILE A 170 3.25 6.78 14.22
N LEU A 171 3.45 7.10 12.95
CA LEU A 171 2.48 7.88 12.18
C LEU A 171 1.15 7.11 12.07
N ASP A 172 0.07 7.69 12.55
CA ASP A 172 -1.26 7.12 12.44
C ASP A 172 -2.07 7.91 11.42
N PHE A 173 -2.42 7.26 10.31
CA PHE A 173 -3.11 7.90 9.19
C PHE A 173 -4.53 8.33 9.54
N SER A 174 -5.17 7.69 10.52
CA SER A 174 -6.55 7.99 10.92
C SER A 174 -6.71 9.39 11.53
N GLN A 175 -5.60 9.99 11.98
CA GLN A 175 -5.57 11.30 12.64
C GLN A 175 -5.55 12.48 11.66
N PHE A 176 -5.48 12.23 10.35
CA PHE A 176 -5.28 13.26 9.34
C PHE A 176 -6.25 13.13 8.18
N SER A 177 -6.59 14.26 7.57
CA SER A 177 -7.11 14.26 6.21
C SER A 177 -5.96 13.95 5.25
N ILE A 178 -6.12 12.97 4.37
CA ILE A 178 -5.02 12.54 3.49
C ILE A 178 -5.19 13.17 2.11
N LEU A 179 -4.10 13.75 1.59
CA LEU A 179 -4.01 14.22 0.21
C LEU A 179 -2.91 13.42 -0.51
N PHE A 180 -3.29 12.62 -1.50
CA PHE A 180 -2.36 11.78 -2.25
C PHE A 180 -1.72 12.56 -3.39
N LEU A 181 -0.39 12.57 -3.42
CA LEU A 181 0.43 13.34 -4.36
C LEU A 181 1.53 12.46 -4.97
N ASP A 182 1.94 12.70 -6.20
CA ASP A 182 3.20 12.14 -6.71
C ASP A 182 4.39 13.08 -6.48
N ASP A 183 5.57 12.70 -6.98
CA ASP A 183 6.81 13.47 -6.86
C ASP A 183 6.75 14.82 -7.60
N ASN A 184 5.81 14.99 -8.53
CA ASN A 184 5.54 16.25 -9.23
C ASN A 184 4.43 17.07 -8.55
N PHE A 185 4.00 16.65 -7.35
CA PHE A 185 2.91 17.23 -6.58
C PHE A 185 1.55 17.22 -7.30
N VAL A 186 1.36 16.31 -8.27
CA VAL A 186 0.05 16.08 -8.91
C VAL A 186 -0.84 15.32 -7.93
N ILE A 187 -2.08 15.76 -7.78
CA ILE A 187 -3.05 15.18 -6.85
C ILE A 187 -3.74 13.98 -7.49
N TYR A 188 -3.86 12.90 -6.71
CA TYR A 188 -4.57 11.68 -7.06
C TYR A 188 -5.74 11.44 -6.12
N GLU A 189 -6.82 10.89 -6.67
CA GLU A 189 -8.01 10.54 -5.92
C GLU A 189 -8.44 9.13 -6.28
N LYS A 190 -8.93 8.38 -5.29
CA LYS A 190 -9.60 7.11 -5.52
C LYS A 190 -11.06 7.41 -5.84
N LEU A 191 -11.53 6.99 -7.02
CA LEU A 191 -12.95 7.03 -7.33
C LEU A 191 -13.66 6.02 -6.43
N THR A 192 -14.27 6.49 -5.35
CA THR A 192 -15.30 5.71 -4.67
C THR A 192 -16.50 5.62 -5.60
N PRO A 193 -16.97 4.41 -5.96
CA PRO A 193 -18.21 4.28 -6.71
C PRO A 193 -19.32 5.05 -5.99
N GLN A 194 -19.98 5.98 -6.67
CA GLN A 194 -21.23 6.56 -6.18
C GLN A 194 -22.32 5.48 -6.30
N CYS A 195 -22.40 4.59 -5.30
CA CYS A 195 -23.58 3.81 -4.96
C CYS A 195 -23.40 3.22 -3.55
N ASP A 196 -24.39 3.52 -2.70
CA ASP A 196 -24.72 3.01 -1.38
C ASP A 196 -23.83 1.92 -0.76
N ALA A 197 -23.24 2.30 0.39
CA ALA A 197 -22.80 1.44 1.50
C ALA A 197 -22.12 0.11 1.12
N PHE A 198 -20.80 0.04 1.20
CA PHE A 198 -20.04 -1.03 1.86
C PHE A 198 -18.54 -0.72 1.74
N GLU A 199 -17.75 -1.24 2.68
CA GLU A 199 -16.28 -1.18 2.75
C GLU A 199 -15.65 -0.02 3.56
N GLN A 200 -16.06 0.08 4.82
CA GLN A 200 -15.11 0.32 5.91
C GLN A 200 -15.00 -0.96 6.73
N GLU A 201 -14.10 -1.86 6.35
CA GLU A 201 -13.71 -3.01 7.19
C GLU A 201 -12.41 -3.64 6.65
N GLN A 202 -11.29 -2.91 6.71
CA GLN A 202 -9.94 -3.50 6.69
C GLN A 202 -8.97 -2.72 7.58
N LEU A 203 -9.38 -2.39 8.80
CA LEU A 203 -8.50 -2.05 9.92
C LEU A 203 -9.35 -2.23 11.19
N GLU A 204 -8.84 -3.02 12.15
CA GLU A 204 -9.44 -3.35 13.47
C GLU A 204 -10.61 -4.36 13.37
N GLU A 205 -10.68 -5.50 14.05
CA GLU A 205 -10.07 -6.07 15.26
C GLU A 205 -10.18 -7.62 15.16
N GLN A 206 -9.12 -8.35 15.53
CA GLN A 206 -9.31 -9.67 16.12
C GLN A 206 -9.62 -9.47 17.61
N PRO A 207 -10.70 -10.06 18.15
CA PRO A 207 -10.75 -10.43 19.55
C PRO A 207 -10.37 -11.90 19.70
N GLU A 208 -9.28 -12.12 20.41
CA GLU A 208 -8.94 -13.40 21.02
C GLU A 208 -9.91 -13.81 22.15
N LEU A 209 -10.00 -15.14 22.36
CA LEU A 209 -10.27 -15.90 23.60
C LEU A 209 -11.74 -16.13 24.07
N PRO A 210 -12.04 -17.15 24.93
CA PRO A 210 -11.15 -18.14 25.58
C PRO A 210 -11.59 -19.62 25.56
N ASP A 211 -10.66 -20.47 26.01
CA ASP A 211 -10.84 -21.83 26.53
C ASP A 211 -12.14 -22.04 27.35
N GLN A 212 -12.83 -23.15 27.11
CA GLN A 212 -13.68 -23.79 28.12
C GLN A 212 -13.43 -25.30 28.17
N LYS A 213 -12.65 -25.70 29.17
CA LYS A 213 -12.66 -27.06 29.73
C LYS A 213 -13.58 -27.08 30.95
N GLU A 214 -14.45 -28.08 30.96
CA GLU A 214 -15.05 -28.77 32.11
C GLU A 214 -16.00 -27.97 33.02
N LEU A 215 -17.26 -28.44 33.14
CA LEU A 215 -17.71 -29.15 34.35
C LEU A 215 -19.13 -29.75 34.20
N MET A 216 -19.21 -31.05 34.53
CA MET A 216 -20.28 -31.77 35.22
C MET A 216 -21.63 -32.11 34.54
N ASP A 217 -21.73 -33.38 34.15
CA ASP A 217 -22.49 -34.45 34.83
C ASP A 217 -23.90 -34.20 35.41
N GLU A 218 -24.74 -35.20 35.10
CA GLU A 218 -25.92 -35.72 35.80
C GLU A 218 -27.19 -34.84 35.87
N GLN A 219 -28.27 -35.28 35.21
CA GLN A 219 -29.33 -36.06 35.86
C GLN A 219 -30.52 -36.38 34.92
N THR A 220 -30.71 -37.70 34.73
CA THR A 220 -31.97 -38.44 34.93
C THR A 220 -33.09 -38.42 33.88
N LEU A 221 -33.28 -39.61 33.27
CA LEU A 221 -34.50 -40.31 32.87
C LEU A 221 -35.80 -39.52 32.63
N GLN A 222 -36.44 -39.78 31.48
CA GLN A 222 -37.82 -40.32 31.44
C GLN A 222 -38.18 -40.96 30.08
N THR A 223 -38.33 -42.29 30.13
CA THR A 223 -39.34 -43.16 29.49
C THR A 223 -40.29 -42.63 28.41
N HIS A 224 -40.35 -43.32 27.26
CA HIS A 224 -41.49 -44.12 26.72
C HIS A 224 -41.23 -44.43 25.23
N SER A 225 -40.97 -45.69 24.85
CA SER A 225 -41.97 -46.68 24.40
C SER A 225 -42.94 -46.16 23.34
N GLN A 226 -42.60 -46.38 22.06
CA GLN A 226 -43.34 -47.25 21.14
C GLN A 226 -42.50 -47.54 19.89
#